data_AF-A0A9W9YBS3-F1
#
_entry.id   AF-A0A9W9YBS3-F1
#
_cell.length_a   1.000
_cell.length_b   1.000
_cell.length_c   1.000
_cell.angle_alpha   90.00
_cell.angle_beta   90.00
_cell.angle_gamma   90.00
#
_symmetry.space_group_name_H-M   'P 1'
#
loop_
_entity.id
_entity.type
_entity.pdbx_description
1 polymer ?
#
loop_
_entity_poly.entity_id
_entity_poly.type
_entity_poly.pdbx_seq_one_letter_code
_entity_poly.pdbx_strand_id
1 'polypeptide(L)'
;MMTIFVMTLGELNYADMFMPWDKLEYASLTNILFVMFVLGMPIILMNMLVGLAVGDIDKIQVNALIDRYVMQVELVLDMEETVPESLVQRAHVDKHVEHPNKNASKLYEQLLGFSRPGEDEEEEDDTPPDLPPAFHPMMERIEEQENRINGIYELLKEHSKLLKSISQQKQAEEDKKGGKGFKIPFKF
;
A
#
# COMPACT_ATOMS: atom_id res chain seq x y z
N MET A 1 2.99 -30.38 34.83
CA MET A 1 3.83 -29.21 34.51
C MET A 1 3.61 -28.79 33.06
N MET A 2 4.01 -29.58 32.05
CA MET A 2 3.76 -29.24 30.63
C MET A 2 2.27 -29.01 30.30
N THR A 3 1.38 -29.81 30.88
CA THR A 3 -0.08 -29.66 30.71
C THR A 3 -0.62 -28.32 31.20
N ILE A 4 -0.04 -27.76 32.28
CA ILE A 4 -0.46 -26.46 32.81
C ILE A 4 -0.02 -25.35 31.87
N PHE A 5 1.19 -25.45 31.29
CA PHE A 5 1.68 -24.49 30.29
C PHE A 5 0.81 -24.51 29.01
N VAL A 6 0.49 -25.70 28.51
CA VAL A 6 -0.43 -25.85 27.36
C VAL A 6 -1.81 -25.27 27.68
N MET A 7 -2.32 -25.50 28.89
CA MET A 7 -3.57 -24.86 29.33
C MET A 7 -3.47 -23.33 29.44
N THR A 8 -2.30 -22.77 29.80
CA THR A 8 -2.13 -21.30 29.80
C THR A 8 -2.18 -20.69 28.41
N LEU A 9 -1.83 -21.44 27.37
CA LEU A 9 -1.98 -21.03 25.96
C LEU A 9 -3.44 -21.05 25.47
N GLY A 10 -4.37 -21.56 26.28
CA GLY A 10 -5.81 -21.62 25.97
C GLY A 10 -6.31 -23.01 25.58
N GLU A 11 -5.44 -24.01 25.52
CA GLU A 11 -5.85 -25.40 25.23
C GLU A 11 -6.44 -26.07 26.48
N LEU A 12 -7.76 -25.99 26.62
CA LEU A 12 -8.51 -26.53 27.75
C LEU A 12 -9.18 -27.87 27.40
N ASN A 13 -8.51 -28.99 27.70
CA ASN A 13 -9.07 -30.33 27.57
C ASN A 13 -10.02 -30.69 28.72
N TYR A 14 -11.07 -29.88 28.92
CA TYR A 14 -11.99 -30.02 30.06
C TYR A 14 -12.84 -31.30 29.97
N ALA A 15 -13.37 -31.61 28.79
CA ALA A 15 -14.23 -32.77 28.58
C ALA A 15 -13.51 -34.09 28.89
N ASP A 16 -12.26 -34.22 28.45
CA ASP A 16 -11.52 -35.47 28.60
C ASP A 16 -10.94 -35.65 30.01
N MET A 17 -10.58 -34.55 30.69
CA MET A 17 -9.89 -34.62 31.98
C MET A 17 -10.79 -34.43 33.20
N PHE A 18 -11.89 -33.67 33.09
CA PHE A 18 -12.71 -33.27 34.25
C PHE A 18 -14.18 -33.69 34.16
N MET A 19 -14.69 -34.10 32.99
CA MET A 19 -16.06 -34.63 32.84
C MET A 19 -16.30 -36.05 33.37
N PRO A 20 -15.30 -36.94 33.58
CA PRO A 20 -15.54 -38.23 34.22
C PRO A 20 -15.85 -38.08 35.73
N TRP A 21 -17.02 -37.53 36.07
CA TRP A 21 -17.44 -37.17 37.43
C TRP A 21 -17.31 -38.32 38.44
N ASP A 22 -17.51 -39.56 37.99
CA ASP A 22 -17.42 -40.77 38.80
C ASP A 22 -15.98 -41.14 39.23
N LYS A 23 -14.95 -40.57 38.57
CA LYS A 23 -13.54 -40.84 38.87
C LYS A 23 -12.89 -39.74 39.70
N LEU A 24 -13.57 -38.63 39.96
CA LEU A 24 -13.06 -37.52 40.76
C LEU A 24 -13.59 -37.59 42.20
N GLU A 25 -12.68 -37.78 43.17
CA GLU A 25 -13.00 -37.78 44.60
C GLU A 25 -13.62 -36.45 45.08
N TYR A 26 -13.23 -35.34 44.45
CA TYR A 26 -13.71 -33.99 44.78
C TYR A 26 -14.18 -33.23 43.52
N ALA A 27 -15.20 -33.76 42.87
CA ALA A 27 -15.77 -33.20 41.64
C ALA A 27 -16.16 -31.70 41.76
N SER A 28 -16.90 -31.32 42.80
CA SER A 28 -17.38 -29.93 42.96
C SER A 28 -16.22 -28.93 43.16
N LEU A 29 -15.27 -29.26 44.04
CA LEU A 29 -14.12 -28.40 44.35
C LEU A 29 -13.19 -28.23 43.14
N THR A 30 -12.96 -29.31 42.38
CA THR A 30 -12.12 -29.29 41.18
C THR A 30 -12.70 -28.37 40.10
N ASN A 31 -14.02 -28.36 39.92
CA ASN A 31 -14.67 -27.48 38.95
C ASN A 31 -14.59 -26.00 39.34
N ILE A 32 -14.78 -25.69 40.63
CA ILE A 32 -14.62 -24.32 41.15
C ILE A 32 -13.17 -23.84 40.93
N LEU A 33 -12.19 -24.70 41.24
CA LEU A 33 -10.77 -24.41 41.02
C LEU A 33 -10.46 -24.21 39.53
N PHE A 34 -11.05 -25.03 38.64
CA PHE A 34 -10.86 -24.93 37.19
C PHE A 34 -11.41 -23.61 36.64
N VAL A 35 -12.60 -23.18 37.06
CA VAL A 35 -13.15 -21.87 36.64
C VAL A 35 -12.25 -20.72 37.09
N MET A 36 -11.77 -20.74 38.34
CA MET A 36 -10.81 -19.74 38.83
C MET A 36 -9.49 -19.78 38.05
N PHE A 37 -9.01 -20.96 37.69
CA PHE A 37 -7.80 -21.15 36.90
C PHE A 37 -7.94 -20.59 35.47
N VAL A 38 -9.05 -20.86 34.79
CA VAL A 38 -9.33 -20.35 33.43
C VAL A 38 -9.43 -18.83 33.42
N LEU A 39 -10.08 -18.23 34.42
CA LEU A 39 -10.15 -16.77 34.56
C LEU A 39 -8.76 -16.18 34.84
N GLY A 40 -8.00 -16.76 35.76
CA GLY A 40 -6.70 -16.24 36.16
C GLY A 40 -5.63 -16.33 35.08
N MET A 41 -5.45 -17.52 34.48
CA MET A 41 -4.28 -17.82 33.66
C MET A 41 -4.54 -17.54 32.16
N PRO A 42 -5.41 -18.28 31.45
CA PRO A 42 -5.71 -18.00 30.04
C PRO A 42 -6.30 -16.62 29.75
N ILE A 43 -7.07 -16.03 30.67
CA ILE A 43 -7.79 -14.78 30.39
C ILE A 43 -7.03 -13.58 30.96
N ILE A 44 -6.85 -13.50 32.28
CA ILE A 44 -6.24 -12.33 32.91
C ILE A 44 -4.75 -12.23 32.56
N LEU A 45 -3.96 -13.30 32.75
CA LEU A 45 -2.52 -13.23 32.48
C LEU A 45 -2.22 -13.01 31.00
N MET A 46 -2.88 -13.70 30.07
CA MET A 46 -2.62 -13.48 28.64
C MET A 46 -2.97 -12.07 28.20
N ASN A 47 -4.12 -11.53 28.63
CA ASN A 47 -4.49 -10.17 28.30
C ASN A 47 -3.53 -9.14 28.91
N MET A 48 -2.98 -9.40 30.11
CA MET A 48 -1.97 -8.55 30.72
C MET A 48 -0.64 -8.61 29.94
N LEU A 49 -0.19 -9.80 29.53
CA LEU A 49 1.06 -9.96 28.77
C LEU A 49 0.97 -9.30 27.40
N VAL A 50 -0.15 -9.48 26.70
CA VAL A 50 -0.41 -8.81 25.42
C VAL A 50 -0.52 -7.30 25.62
N GLY A 51 -1.23 -6.84 26.64
CA GLY A 51 -1.37 -5.40 26.94
C GLY A 51 -0.04 -4.71 27.25
N LEU A 52 0.87 -5.37 27.98
CA LEU A 52 2.22 -4.86 28.22
C LEU A 52 3.06 -4.87 26.94
N ALA A 53 3.02 -5.96 26.18
CA ALA A 53 3.76 -6.07 24.92
C ALA A 53 3.33 -4.99 23.92
N VAL A 54 2.02 -4.78 23.73
CA VAL A 54 1.50 -3.73 22.84
C VAL A 54 1.85 -2.34 23.35
N GLY A 55 1.70 -2.09 24.66
CA GLY A 55 2.08 -0.81 25.25
C GLY A 55 3.57 -0.50 25.19
N ASP A 56 4.43 -1.51 25.11
CA ASP A 56 5.88 -1.34 24.90
C ASP A 56 6.21 -1.18 23.40
N ILE A 57 5.53 -1.90 22.51
CA ILE A 57 5.65 -1.73 21.06
C ILE A 57 5.25 -0.30 20.64
N ASP A 58 4.13 0.22 21.15
CA ASP A 58 3.66 1.57 20.81
C ASP A 58 4.70 2.64 21.15
N LYS A 59 5.41 2.49 22.28
CA LYS A 59 6.48 3.43 22.68
C LYS A 59 7.70 3.34 21.76
N ILE A 60 8.06 2.13 21.33
CA ILE A 60 9.17 1.91 20.40
C ILE A 60 8.81 2.48 19.02
N GLN A 61 7.59 2.26 18.55
CA GLN A 61 7.14 2.69 17.22
C GLN A 61 7.20 4.21 17.04
N VAL A 62 6.87 5.00 18.07
CA VAL A 62 6.90 6.48 18.01
C VAL A 62 8.30 7.02 17.67
N ASN A 63 9.37 6.34 18.13
CA ASN A 63 10.75 6.78 17.92
C ASN A 63 11.54 5.89 16.96
N ALA A 64 10.97 4.80 16.46
CA ALA A 64 11.65 3.78 15.66
C ALA A 64 12.38 4.37 14.45
N LEU A 65 11.79 5.36 13.79
CA LEU A 65 12.44 6.06 12.67
C LEU A 65 13.74 6.75 13.09
N ILE A 66 13.69 7.51 14.19
CA ILE A 66 14.87 8.23 14.71
C ILE A 66 15.91 7.23 15.20
N ASP A 67 15.49 6.21 15.95
CA ASP A 67 16.38 5.15 16.44
C ASP A 67 17.08 4.41 15.29
N ARG A 68 16.38 4.20 14.16
CA ARG A 68 16.99 3.65 12.94
C ARG A 68 18.08 4.56 12.36
N TYR A 69 17.84 5.86 12.26
CA TYR A 69 18.87 6.81 11.78
C TYR A 69 20.07 6.84 12.72
N VAL A 70 19.85 6.82 14.04
CA VAL A 70 20.91 6.78 15.04
C VAL A 70 21.77 5.54 14.84
N MET A 71 21.16 4.36 14.72
CA MET A 71 21.86 3.10 14.49
C MET A 71 22.69 3.12 13.19
N GLN A 72 22.19 3.73 12.12
CA GLN A 72 22.94 3.89 10.87
C GLN A 72 24.14 4.82 11.03
N VAL A 73 23.98 5.94 11.75
CA VAL A 73 25.08 6.87 12.01
C VAL A 73 26.14 6.22 12.89
N GLU A 74 25.74 5.48 13.94
CA GLU A 74 26.67 4.71 14.77
C GLU A 74 27.46 3.70 13.93
N LEU A 75 26.78 2.94 13.06
CA LEU A 75 27.45 2.01 12.14
C LEU A 75 28.47 2.70 11.24
N VAL A 76 28.12 3.86 10.67
CA VAL A 76 29.02 4.64 9.80
C VAL A 76 30.23 5.15 10.57
N LEU A 77 30.04 5.63 11.81
CA LEU A 77 31.13 6.09 12.66
C LEU A 77 32.08 4.94 13.05
N ASP A 78 31.53 3.78 13.42
CA ASP A 78 32.32 2.58 13.71
C ASP A 78 33.12 2.11 12.48
N MET A 79 32.52 2.19 11.29
CA MET A 79 33.21 1.92 10.04
C MET A 79 34.32 2.94 9.75
N GLU A 80 34.08 4.22 9.99
CA GLU A 80 35.07 5.28 9.78
C GLU A 80 36.30 5.07 10.68
N GLU A 81 36.11 4.67 11.95
CA GLU A 81 37.22 4.39 12.87
C GLU A 81 38.01 3.12 12.49
N THR A 82 37.34 2.10 11.93
CA THR A 82 37.96 0.80 11.63
C THR A 82 38.62 0.73 10.26
N VAL A 83 38.26 1.59 9.31
CA VAL A 83 38.77 1.56 7.94
C VAL A 83 40.08 2.35 7.81
N PRO A 84 41.14 1.79 7.18
CA PRO A 84 42.41 2.49 7.00
C PRO A 84 42.29 3.71 6.07
N GLU A 85 43.01 4.79 6.40
CA GLU A 85 42.94 6.09 5.68
C GLU A 85 43.09 5.98 4.15
N SER A 86 43.87 5.01 3.66
CA SER A 86 44.05 4.77 2.21
C SER A 86 42.75 4.39 1.46
N LEU A 87 41.82 3.70 2.13
CA LEU A 87 40.53 3.34 1.55
C LEU A 87 39.54 4.49 1.67
N VAL A 88 39.55 5.20 2.80
CA VAL A 88 38.72 6.40 3.02
C VAL A 88 39.03 7.46 1.97
N GLN A 89 40.32 7.78 1.76
CA GLN A 89 40.74 8.77 0.76
C GLN A 89 40.38 8.36 -0.68
N ARG A 90 40.34 7.06 -0.98
CA ARG A 90 39.98 6.57 -2.32
C ARG A 90 38.46 6.51 -2.55
N ALA A 91 37.68 6.35 -1.49
CA ALA A 91 36.22 6.27 -1.54
C ALA A 91 35.52 7.61 -1.25
N HIS A 92 36.25 8.64 -0.80
CA HIS A 92 35.70 9.96 -0.50
C HIS A 92 35.13 10.64 -1.77
N VAL A 93 33.85 11.00 -1.72
CA VAL A 93 33.15 11.71 -2.81
C VAL A 93 32.48 12.96 -2.22
N ASP A 94 32.99 14.14 -2.56
CA ASP A 94 32.51 15.43 -2.03
C ASP A 94 31.13 15.86 -2.54
N LYS A 95 30.72 15.37 -3.72
CA LYS A 95 29.50 15.83 -4.40
C LYS A 95 28.72 14.67 -4.98
N HIS A 96 27.53 14.45 -4.42
CA HIS A 96 26.53 13.55 -4.97
C HIS A 96 25.54 14.32 -5.85
N VAL A 97 25.27 13.84 -7.06
CA VAL A 97 24.27 14.43 -7.97
C VAL A 97 23.28 13.34 -8.35
N GLU A 98 22.06 13.44 -7.83
CA GLU A 98 20.98 12.53 -8.19
C GLU A 98 20.24 13.01 -9.44
N HIS A 99 19.95 12.08 -10.33
CA HIS A 99 19.19 12.33 -11.55
C HIS A 99 17.89 11.52 -11.48
N PRO A 100 16.78 12.10 -10.99
CA PRO A 100 15.55 11.36 -10.65
C PRO A 100 14.85 10.70 -11.83
N ASN A 101 15.19 11.08 -13.07
CA ASN A 101 14.60 10.52 -14.29
C ASN A 101 15.59 9.69 -15.11
N LYS A 102 16.68 9.24 -14.49
CA LYS A 102 17.65 8.32 -15.11
C LYS A 102 17.70 7.06 -14.28
N ASN A 103 17.45 5.92 -14.92
CA ASN A 103 17.56 4.61 -14.29
C ASN A 103 19.01 4.42 -13.81
N ALA A 104 19.21 4.25 -12.50
CA ALA A 104 20.51 3.85 -12.00
C ALA A 104 20.73 2.37 -12.33
N SER A 105 21.98 1.90 -12.21
CA SER A 105 22.25 0.47 -12.37
C SER A 105 21.52 -0.31 -11.28
N LYS A 106 20.73 -1.34 -11.64
CA LYS A 106 19.96 -2.18 -10.69
C LYS A 106 20.79 -2.73 -9.51
N LEU A 107 22.07 -3.01 -9.72
CA LEU A 107 23.00 -3.43 -8.65
C LEU A 107 23.32 -2.31 -7.65
N TYR A 108 23.42 -1.07 -8.13
CA TYR A 108 23.63 0.09 -7.27
C TYR A 108 22.37 0.40 -6.47
N GLU A 109 21.19 0.32 -7.08
CA GLU A 109 19.92 0.49 -6.36
C GLU A 109 19.74 -0.59 -5.28
N GLN A 110 20.07 -1.85 -5.56
CA GLN A 110 19.97 -2.93 -4.56
C GLN A 110 20.98 -2.79 -3.41
N LEU A 111 22.19 -2.28 -3.68
CA LEU A 111 23.20 -2.07 -2.63
C LEU A 111 22.93 -0.79 -1.83
N LEU A 112 22.52 0.29 -2.51
CA LEU A 112 22.23 1.58 -1.88
C LEU A 112 20.89 1.57 -1.15
N GLY A 113 19.93 0.75 -1.59
CA GLY A 113 18.63 0.56 -0.92
C GLY A 113 18.82 0.12 0.53
N PHE A 114 19.78 -0.76 0.80
CA PHE A 114 20.16 -1.17 2.16
C PHE A 114 20.67 -0.03 3.05
N SER A 115 21.10 1.09 2.45
CA SER A 115 21.63 2.27 3.13
C SER A 115 20.79 3.54 2.90
N ARG A 116 19.64 3.44 2.22
CA ARG A 116 18.71 4.57 2.02
C ARG A 116 17.66 4.55 3.12
N PRO A 117 17.82 5.37 4.18
CA PRO A 117 16.79 5.48 5.18
C PRO A 117 15.59 6.22 4.59
N GLY A 118 14.55 5.48 4.25
CA GLY A 118 13.25 6.05 3.88
C GLY A 118 12.45 5.23 2.87
N GLU A 119 13.05 4.23 2.22
CA GLU A 119 12.36 3.41 1.21
C GLU A 119 11.94 2.03 1.75
N ASP A 120 12.39 1.62 2.95
CA ASP A 120 11.98 0.32 3.56
C ASP A 120 10.62 0.36 4.25
N GLU A 121 9.92 1.51 4.28
CA GLU A 121 8.51 1.54 4.63
C GLU A 121 7.74 1.43 3.32
N GLU A 122 7.06 0.29 3.11
CA GLU A 122 6.21 -0.09 1.95
C GLU A 122 6.78 -1.11 0.95
N GLU A 123 7.56 -2.10 1.39
CA GLU A 123 7.65 -3.40 0.68
C GLU A 123 6.95 -4.52 1.47
N GLU A 124 5.63 -4.42 1.65
CA GLU A 124 4.77 -5.59 1.88
C GLU A 124 3.30 -5.28 1.52
N ASP A 125 2.92 -5.72 0.32
CA ASP A 125 1.60 -6.02 -0.26
C ASP A 125 1.38 -5.32 -1.60
N ASP A 126 0.82 -6.03 -2.58
CA ASP A 126 0.54 -5.60 -3.97
C ASP A 126 -0.54 -4.47 -4.05
N THR A 127 -0.69 -3.69 -3.00
CA THR A 127 -1.57 -2.53 -2.89
C THR A 127 -0.86 -1.27 -3.40
N PRO A 128 -1.51 -0.43 -4.23
CA PRO A 128 -0.94 0.86 -4.62
C PRO A 128 -0.56 1.65 -3.35
N PRO A 129 0.56 2.39 -3.36
CA PRO A 129 1.06 3.11 -2.19
C PRO A 129 -0.07 3.95 -1.60
N ASP A 130 -0.28 3.84 -0.29
CA ASP A 130 -1.28 4.63 0.43
C ASP A 130 -0.86 6.11 0.33
N LEU A 131 -1.33 6.77 -0.74
CA LEU A 131 -1.04 8.16 -0.96
C LEU A 131 -1.49 8.93 0.30
N PRO A 132 -0.73 9.96 0.75
CA PRO A 132 -1.10 10.76 1.91
C PRO A 132 -2.59 11.13 1.84
N PRO A 133 -3.37 11.15 2.94
CA PRO A 133 -4.83 11.28 2.91
C PRO A 133 -5.37 12.52 2.17
N ALA A 134 -4.49 13.48 1.84
CA ALA A 134 -4.75 14.61 0.95
C ALA A 134 -4.88 14.26 -0.55
N PHE A 135 -4.39 13.11 -1.00
CA PHE A 135 -4.38 12.70 -2.41
C PHE A 135 -5.59 11.85 -2.81
N HIS A 136 -6.28 11.18 -1.88
CA HIS A 136 -7.58 10.55 -2.13
C HIS A 136 -8.60 11.49 -2.79
N PRO A 137 -8.86 12.69 -2.25
CA PRO A 137 -9.79 13.62 -2.90
C PRO A 137 -9.25 14.17 -4.23
N MET A 138 -7.94 14.06 -4.49
CA MET A 138 -7.33 14.46 -5.75
C MET A 138 -7.55 13.39 -6.84
N MET A 139 -7.47 12.11 -6.49
CA MET A 139 -7.76 11.00 -7.41
C MET A 139 -9.23 10.96 -7.83
N GLU A 140 -10.15 11.16 -6.88
CA GLU A 140 -11.59 11.25 -7.18
C GLU A 140 -11.87 12.37 -8.20
N ARG A 141 -11.20 13.52 -8.06
CA ARG A 141 -11.31 14.64 -9.01
C ARG A 141 -10.69 14.32 -10.38
N ILE A 142 -9.63 13.53 -10.44
CA ILE A 142 -8.99 13.12 -11.70
C ILE A 142 -9.90 12.17 -12.46
N GLU A 143 -10.51 11.19 -11.79
CA GLU A 143 -11.47 10.26 -12.38
C GLU A 143 -12.72 11.01 -12.90
N GLU A 144 -13.23 11.98 -12.13
CA GLU A 144 -14.33 12.82 -12.57
C GLU A 144 -13.95 13.67 -13.80
N GLN A 145 -12.72 14.19 -13.85
CA GLN A 145 -12.22 14.91 -15.02
C GLN A 145 -12.08 14.01 -16.25
N GLU A 146 -11.61 12.78 -16.09
CA GLU A 146 -11.51 11.81 -17.18
C GLU A 146 -12.88 11.50 -17.78
N ASN A 147 -13.88 11.28 -16.93
CA ASN A 147 -15.26 11.07 -17.37
C ASN A 147 -15.83 12.29 -18.09
N ARG A 148 -15.56 13.51 -17.60
CA ARG A 148 -15.96 14.75 -18.29
C ARG A 148 -15.28 14.89 -19.65
N ILE A 149 -13.99 14.58 -19.75
CA ILE A 149 -13.22 14.64 -21.00
C ILE A 149 -13.77 13.63 -22.02
N ASN A 150 -14.06 12.41 -21.59
CA ASN A 150 -14.66 11.40 -22.45
C ASN A 150 -16.03 11.84 -22.98
N GLY A 151 -16.88 12.43 -22.13
CA GLY A 151 -18.15 13.00 -22.56
C GLY A 151 -17.99 14.16 -23.56
N ILE A 152 -17.02 15.03 -23.35
CA ILE A 152 -16.69 16.12 -24.31
C ILE A 152 -16.22 15.54 -25.64
N TYR A 153 -15.40 14.49 -25.62
CA TYR A 153 -14.91 13.83 -26.82
C TYR A 153 -16.05 13.24 -27.66
N GLU A 154 -17.02 12.59 -27.01
CA GLU A 154 -18.22 12.07 -27.69
C GLU A 154 -19.05 13.19 -28.32
N LEU A 155 -19.30 14.27 -27.57
CA LEU A 155 -20.04 15.44 -28.06
C LEU A 155 -19.36 16.06 -29.29
N LEU A 156 -18.02 16.17 -29.25
CA LEU A 156 -17.22 16.70 -30.35
C LEU A 156 -17.33 15.81 -31.60
N LYS A 157 -17.35 14.49 -31.40
CA LYS A 157 -17.50 13.49 -32.47
C LYS A 157 -18.88 13.56 -33.11
N GLU A 158 -19.93 13.80 -32.34
CA GLU A 158 -21.28 14.02 -32.86
C GLU A 158 -21.40 15.31 -33.66
N HIS A 159 -20.88 16.42 -33.13
CA HIS A 159 -20.82 17.70 -33.85
C HIS A 159 -20.06 17.57 -35.18
N SER A 160 -18.95 16.83 -35.20
CA SER A 160 -18.19 16.57 -36.43
C SER A 160 -19.03 15.80 -37.48
N LYS A 161 -19.78 14.77 -37.05
CA LYS A 161 -20.68 14.01 -37.94
C LYS A 161 -21.82 14.89 -38.48
N LEU A 162 -22.43 15.72 -37.63
CA LEU A 162 -23.49 16.64 -38.05
C LEU A 162 -22.98 17.66 -39.05
N LEU A 163 -21.84 18.30 -38.80
CA LEU A 163 -21.20 19.23 -39.74
C LEU A 163 -20.91 18.55 -41.09
N LYS A 164 -20.43 17.30 -41.07
CA LYS A 164 -20.21 16.52 -42.29
C LYS A 164 -21.53 16.29 -43.04
N SER A 165 -22.60 15.91 -42.34
CA SER A 165 -23.91 15.70 -42.96
C SER A 165 -24.51 16.99 -43.54
N ILE A 166 -24.38 18.13 -42.85
CA ILE A 166 -24.82 19.44 -43.33
C ILE A 166 -24.02 19.86 -44.57
N SER A 167 -22.70 19.65 -44.57
CA SER A 167 -21.86 19.94 -45.73
C SER A 167 -22.26 19.11 -46.96
N GLN A 168 -22.58 17.83 -46.77
CA GLN A 168 -23.03 16.93 -47.83
C GLN A 168 -24.43 17.30 -48.35
N GLN A 169 -25.35 17.67 -47.44
CA GLN A 169 -26.68 18.15 -47.82
C GLN A 169 -26.60 19.47 -48.60
N LYS A 170 -25.75 20.39 -48.17
CA LYS A 170 -25.53 21.66 -48.86
C LYS A 170 -24.94 21.46 -50.28
N GLN A 171 -23.98 20.56 -50.43
CA GLN A 171 -23.47 20.17 -51.76
C GLN A 171 -24.57 19.56 -52.64
N ALA A 172 -25.40 18.67 -52.09
CA ALA A 172 -26.53 18.07 -52.82
C ALA A 172 -27.64 19.08 -53.20
N GLU A 173 -27.84 20.14 -52.41
CA GLU A 173 -28.75 21.24 -52.73
C GLU A 173 -28.19 22.21 -53.78
N GLU A 174 -26.88 22.48 -53.75
CA GLU A 174 -26.20 23.27 -54.76
C GLU A 174 -26.20 22.56 -56.13
N ASP A 175 -25.98 21.24 -56.17
CA ASP A 175 -26.08 20.42 -57.39
C ASP A 175 -27.50 20.39 -57.97
N LYS A 176 -28.55 20.39 -57.13
CA LYS A 176 -29.94 20.46 -57.57
C LYS A 176 -30.35 21.84 -58.10
N LYS A 177 -29.77 22.92 -57.58
CA LYS A 177 -30.03 24.29 -58.08
C LYS A 177 -29.28 24.58 -59.39
N GLY A 178 -28.13 23.95 -59.64
CA GLY A 178 -27.42 24.04 -60.93
C GLY A 178 -28.10 23.32 -62.11
N GLY A 179 -29.05 22.41 -61.84
CA GLY A 179 -29.69 21.57 -62.86
C GLY A 179 -30.91 22.16 -63.59
N LYS A 180 -31.40 23.36 -63.22
CA LYS A 180 -32.55 24.02 -63.88
C LYS A 180 -32.12 25.22 -64.74
N GLY A 181 -31.19 25.00 -65.67
CA GLY A 181 -30.93 25.87 -66.81
C GLY A 181 -31.31 25.15 -68.10
N PHE A 182 -32.54 25.37 -68.58
CA PHE A 182 -33.06 24.78 -69.81
C PHE A 182 -32.25 25.28 -71.02
N LYS A 183 -31.39 24.40 -71.57
CA LYS A 183 -30.63 24.63 -72.80
C LYS A 183 -31.58 24.66 -74.00
N ILE A 184 -31.62 25.80 -74.70
CA ILE A 184 -32.20 25.92 -76.04
C ILE A 184 -31.28 25.13 -77.01
N PRO A 185 -31.79 24.19 -77.82
CA PRO A 185 -30.99 23.52 -78.83
C PRO A 185 -30.91 24.37 -80.09
N PHE A 186 -29.72 24.85 -80.44
CA PHE A 186 -29.42 25.34 -81.78
C PHE A 186 -29.35 24.14 -82.75
N LYS A 187 -30.16 24.19 -83.81
CA LYS A 187 -29.94 23.52 -85.09
C LYS A 187 -30.05 24.59 -86.19
N PHE A 188 -29.15 24.49 -87.16
CA PHE A 188 -28.91 25.35 -88.33
C PHE A 188 -30.10 26.17 -88.85
#